data_AF-A0A2P5I7S2-F1
#
_entry.id   AF-A0A2P5I7S2-F1
#
_cell.length_a   1.000
_cell.length_b   1.000
_cell.length_c   1.000
_cell.angle_alpha   90.00
_cell.angle_beta   90.00
_cell.angle_gamma   90.00
#
_symmetry.space_group_name_H-M   'P 1'
#
loop_
_entity.id
_entity.type
_entity.pdbx_description
1 polymer ?
#
loop_
_entity_poly.entity_id
_entity_poly.type
_entity_poly.pdbx_seq_one_letter_code
_entity_poly.pdbx_strand_id
1 'polypeptide(L)'
;MEIRSQTKIQFTMPRAPRDTYKAHQHWVYEAHQHAEARALGDKIGLSFPNGSAGGPESDFMYPIRRLVVTGQDTPANMRLLFGTSSTTNLTPYHEARRLVLIDELCGVPSSAAGHLDQGCPYWSPRPASREESAEIEKLLRFERKYKDMLPCALGGAKHQHGRKISVESDEGYGRGESASPRRRYS
;
A
#
# COMPACT_ATOMS: atom_id res chain seq x y z
N MET A 1 7.98 -56.15 16.09
CA MET A 1 8.81 -54.92 15.96
C MET A 1 8.33 -54.20 14.71
N GLU A 2 7.56 -53.13 14.90
CA GLU A 2 6.90 -52.40 13.82
C GLU A 2 7.72 -51.14 13.52
N ILE A 3 8.44 -51.14 12.40
CA ILE A 3 9.29 -50.02 11.99
C ILE A 3 8.41 -48.99 11.31
N ARG A 4 8.07 -47.91 12.02
CA ARG A 4 7.33 -46.78 11.46
C ARG A 4 8.23 -46.00 10.51
N SER A 5 8.02 -46.18 9.21
CA SER A 5 8.67 -45.42 8.14
C SER A 5 8.37 -43.93 8.28
N GLN A 6 9.41 -43.11 8.45
CA GLN A 6 9.28 -41.66 8.50
C GLN A 6 9.06 -41.12 7.09
N THR A 7 7.85 -40.58 6.84
CA THR A 7 7.54 -39.86 5.61
C THR A 7 8.27 -38.53 5.61
N LYS A 8 9.39 -38.45 4.89
CA LYS A 8 10.14 -37.21 4.66
C LYS A 8 9.34 -36.31 3.71
N ILE A 9 8.52 -35.42 4.27
CA ILE A 9 7.84 -34.38 3.50
C ILE A 9 8.92 -33.40 3.01
N GLN A 10 9.32 -33.52 1.74
CA GLN A 10 10.19 -32.54 1.11
C GLN A 10 9.36 -31.29 0.81
N PHE A 11 9.57 -30.24 1.58
CA PHE A 11 8.99 -28.93 1.32
C PHE A 11 9.77 -28.29 0.17
N THR A 12 9.32 -28.52 -1.06
CA THR A 12 9.85 -27.81 -2.23
C THR A 12 9.20 -26.43 -2.28
N MET A 13 9.96 -25.41 -1.88
CA MET A 13 9.54 -24.02 -2.08
C MET A 13 9.28 -23.79 -3.58
N PRO A 14 8.12 -23.24 -3.98
CA PRO A 14 7.88 -22.87 -5.36
C PRO A 14 8.95 -21.86 -5.78
N ARG A 15 9.78 -22.25 -6.76
CA ARG A 15 10.83 -21.39 -7.29
C ARG A 15 10.14 -20.20 -7.96
N ALA A 16 10.43 -19.00 -7.46
CA ALA A 16 9.90 -17.77 -8.06
C ALA A 16 10.19 -17.76 -9.58
N PRO A 17 9.27 -17.26 -10.42
CA PRO A 17 9.48 -17.18 -11.86
C PRO A 17 10.83 -16.52 -12.15
N ARG A 18 11.62 -17.07 -13.09
CA ARG A 18 12.99 -16.58 -13.37
C ARG A 18 13.06 -15.08 -13.61
N ASP A 19 11.99 -14.48 -14.12
CA ASP A 19 11.90 -13.06 -14.44
C ASP A 19 11.84 -12.18 -13.19
N THR A 20 11.15 -12.62 -12.12
CA THR A 20 11.12 -11.91 -10.83
C THR A 20 12.52 -11.83 -10.22
N TYR A 21 13.30 -12.91 -10.28
CA TYR A 21 14.67 -12.89 -9.75
C TYR A 21 15.58 -11.93 -10.52
N LYS A 22 15.51 -11.94 -11.87
CA LYS A 22 16.28 -11.02 -12.70
C LYS A 22 15.91 -9.56 -12.45
N ALA A 23 14.62 -9.27 -12.37
CA ALA A 23 14.15 -7.93 -12.05
C ALA A 23 14.65 -7.45 -10.68
N HIS A 24 14.78 -8.36 -9.71
CA HIS A 24 15.25 -8.04 -8.37
C HIS A 24 16.74 -7.73 -8.39
N GLN A 25 17.51 -8.58 -9.08
CA GLN A 25 18.93 -8.34 -9.26
C GLN A 25 19.20 -7.02 -9.96
N HIS A 26 18.42 -6.70 -11.00
CA HIS A 26 18.53 -5.42 -11.69
C HIS A 26 18.25 -4.26 -10.74
N TRP A 27 17.15 -4.30 -9.98
CA TRP A 27 16.82 -3.28 -8.98
C TRP A 27 17.96 -3.07 -7.97
N VAL A 28 18.45 -4.18 -7.39
CA VAL A 28 19.44 -4.13 -6.31
C VAL A 28 20.81 -3.67 -6.81
N TYR A 29 21.28 -4.22 -7.92
CA TYR A 29 22.69 -4.10 -8.32
C TYR A 29 22.93 -3.19 -9.54
N GLU A 30 21.95 -2.99 -10.41
CA GLU A 30 22.16 -2.35 -11.72
C GLU A 30 21.43 -1.01 -11.86
N ALA A 31 20.20 -0.89 -11.37
CA ALA A 31 19.34 0.27 -11.57
C ALA A 31 20.02 1.58 -11.13
N HIS A 32 20.66 1.59 -9.96
CA HIS A 32 21.35 2.77 -9.43
C HIS A 32 22.56 3.23 -10.27
N GLN A 33 23.07 2.39 -11.17
CA GLN A 33 24.19 2.74 -12.06
C GLN A 33 23.73 3.65 -13.21
N HIS A 34 22.46 3.56 -13.61
CA HIS A 34 21.88 4.38 -14.67
C HIS A 34 21.54 5.79 -14.18
N ALA A 35 22.03 6.82 -14.87
CA ALA A 35 21.77 8.22 -14.51
C ALA A 35 20.27 8.57 -14.56
N GLU A 36 19.55 8.05 -15.55
CA GLU A 36 18.10 8.24 -15.69
C GLU A 36 17.32 7.61 -14.54
N ALA A 37 17.73 6.44 -14.07
CA ALA A 37 17.09 5.77 -12.94
C ALA A 37 17.29 6.56 -11.66
N ARG A 38 18.51 7.08 -11.41
CA ARG A 38 18.78 7.97 -10.27
C ARG A 38 17.93 9.23 -10.32
N ALA A 39 17.87 9.91 -11.47
CA ALA A 39 17.05 11.09 -11.65
C ALA A 39 15.55 10.81 -11.42
N LEU A 40 15.05 9.66 -11.87
CA LEU A 40 13.69 9.22 -11.57
C LEU A 40 13.51 8.97 -10.07
N GLY A 41 14.47 8.31 -9.43
CA GLY A 41 14.44 8.04 -7.99
C GLY A 41 14.40 9.31 -7.16
N ASP A 42 15.27 10.28 -7.46
CA ASP A 42 15.28 11.60 -6.81
C ASP A 42 13.91 12.30 -6.98
N LYS A 43 13.34 12.25 -8.20
CA LYS A 43 12.05 12.85 -8.51
C LYS A 43 10.89 12.28 -7.69
N ILE A 44 10.91 10.97 -7.40
CA ILE A 44 9.83 10.28 -6.67
C ILE A 44 10.20 9.99 -5.19
N GLY A 45 11.34 10.49 -4.72
CA GLY A 45 11.83 10.27 -3.36
C GLY A 45 12.16 8.80 -3.06
N LEU A 46 12.71 8.08 -4.03
CA LEU A 46 13.09 6.67 -3.92
C LEU A 46 14.58 6.53 -3.59
N SER A 47 14.88 5.79 -2.53
CA SER A 47 16.27 5.44 -2.17
C SER A 47 16.68 4.12 -2.82
N PHE A 48 17.84 4.09 -3.48
CA PHE A 48 18.36 2.86 -4.08
C PHE A 48 19.09 2.01 -3.03
N PRO A 49 18.99 0.67 -3.12
CA PRO A 49 19.72 -0.25 -2.25
C PRO A 49 21.24 -0.26 -2.48
N ASN A 50 21.74 0.29 -3.59
CA ASN A 50 23.17 0.43 -3.92
C ASN A 50 23.97 -0.88 -3.77
N GLY A 51 23.40 -2.00 -4.21
CA GLY A 51 24.01 -3.33 -4.11
C GLY A 51 23.78 -4.06 -2.78
N SER A 52 23.07 -3.46 -1.81
CA SER A 52 22.63 -4.15 -0.60
C SER A 52 21.35 -4.93 -0.85
N ALA A 53 21.42 -6.26 -0.82
CA ALA A 53 20.24 -7.12 -0.89
C ALA A 53 19.48 -7.26 0.45
N GLY A 54 19.85 -6.47 1.46
CA GLY A 54 19.19 -6.43 2.76
C GLY A 54 18.49 -5.10 3.00
N GLY A 55 17.38 -5.14 3.75
CA GLY A 55 16.59 -3.97 4.13
C GLY A 55 15.31 -3.79 3.30
N PRO A 56 14.37 -2.95 3.76
CA PRO A 56 13.11 -2.70 3.07
C PRO A 56 13.31 -2.07 1.68
N GLU A 57 14.42 -1.36 1.45
CA GLU A 57 14.76 -0.72 0.17
C GLU A 57 15.11 -1.75 -0.92
N SER A 58 15.55 -2.94 -0.51
CA SER A 58 15.81 -4.06 -1.43
C SER A 58 14.53 -4.80 -1.84
N ASP A 59 13.44 -4.66 -1.09
CA ASP A 59 12.16 -5.29 -1.41
C ASP A 59 11.56 -4.66 -2.67
N PHE A 60 11.04 -5.50 -3.56
CA PHE A 60 10.33 -5.09 -4.77
C PHE A 60 9.13 -4.19 -4.52
N MET A 61 8.44 -4.39 -3.40
CA MET A 61 7.22 -3.63 -3.11
C MET A 61 7.53 -2.13 -2.97
N TYR A 62 8.70 -1.78 -2.44
CA TYR A 62 9.10 -0.39 -2.21
C TYR A 62 9.19 0.46 -3.50
N PRO A 63 10.04 0.15 -4.50
CA PRO A 63 10.12 0.94 -5.74
C PRO A 63 8.84 0.88 -6.56
N ILE A 64 8.16 -0.27 -6.60
CA ILE A 64 6.91 -0.43 -7.35
C ILE A 64 5.83 0.48 -6.75
N ARG A 65 5.61 0.42 -5.43
CA ARG A 65 4.61 1.24 -4.76
C ARG A 65 4.92 2.72 -4.95
N ARG A 66 6.19 3.12 -4.91
CA ARG A 66 6.57 4.51 -5.12
C ARG A 66 6.24 5.03 -6.52
N LEU A 67 6.49 4.21 -7.55
CA LEU A 67 6.07 4.53 -8.91
C LEU A 67 4.55 4.67 -9.01
N VAL A 68 3.81 3.76 -8.40
CA VAL A 68 2.34 3.76 -8.43
C VAL A 68 1.77 5.00 -7.73
N VAL A 69 2.21 5.31 -6.51
CA VAL A 69 1.74 6.46 -5.71
C VAL A 69 1.98 7.79 -6.42
N THR A 70 3.09 7.90 -7.14
CA THR A 70 3.45 9.12 -7.88
C THR A 70 2.91 9.16 -9.32
N GLY A 71 2.18 8.12 -9.74
CA GLY A 71 1.65 7.98 -11.10
C GLY A 71 2.74 7.85 -12.17
N GLN A 72 3.94 7.40 -11.78
CA GLN A 72 5.10 7.20 -12.65
C GLN A 72 5.28 5.73 -13.05
N ASP A 73 4.29 4.87 -12.82
CA ASP A 73 4.29 3.43 -13.12
C ASP A 73 4.12 3.12 -14.62
N THR A 74 4.89 3.79 -15.47
CA THR A 74 4.91 3.57 -16.92
C THR A 74 5.78 2.37 -17.30
N PRO A 75 5.53 1.70 -18.44
CA PRO A 75 6.39 0.60 -18.90
C PRO A 75 7.86 1.00 -19.07
N ALA A 76 8.14 2.25 -19.46
CA ALA A 76 9.49 2.77 -19.60
C ALA A 76 10.20 2.87 -18.24
N ASN A 77 9.55 3.48 -17.24
CA ASN A 77 10.09 3.62 -15.89
C ASN A 77 10.26 2.27 -15.19
N MET A 78 9.31 1.35 -15.40
CA MET A 78 9.41 0.00 -14.85
C MET A 78 10.59 -0.76 -15.48
N ARG A 79 10.79 -0.65 -16.80
CA ARG A 79 11.97 -1.25 -17.45
C ARG A 79 13.27 -0.64 -16.95
N LEU A 80 13.29 0.68 -16.72
CA LEU A 80 14.45 1.39 -16.20
C LEU A 80 14.88 0.87 -14.81
N LEU A 81 13.92 0.65 -13.91
CA LEU A 81 14.21 0.19 -12.54
C LEU A 81 14.40 -1.32 -12.40
N PHE A 82 13.87 -2.13 -13.31
CA PHE A 82 13.82 -3.59 -13.15
C PHE A 82 14.38 -4.38 -14.35
N GLY A 83 14.92 -3.72 -15.37
CA GLY A 83 15.67 -4.31 -16.48
C GLY A 83 14.87 -5.16 -17.47
N THR A 84 13.66 -5.59 -17.13
CA THR A 84 12.84 -6.48 -17.96
C THR A 84 11.61 -5.79 -18.51
N SER A 85 11.12 -6.22 -19.68
CA SER A 85 9.95 -5.65 -20.34
C SER A 85 8.61 -6.20 -19.83
N SER A 86 8.62 -7.22 -18.96
CA SER A 86 7.44 -7.93 -18.45
C SER A 86 7.03 -7.51 -17.03
N THR A 87 7.60 -6.41 -16.53
CA THR A 87 7.44 -5.97 -15.13
C THR A 87 6.01 -5.63 -14.74
N THR A 88 5.16 -5.27 -15.71
CA THR A 88 3.73 -5.02 -15.50
C THR A 88 2.94 -6.28 -15.18
N ASN A 89 3.50 -7.48 -15.45
CA ASN A 89 2.88 -8.77 -15.11
C ASN A 89 3.41 -9.33 -13.78
N LEU A 90 4.24 -8.58 -13.06
CA LEU A 90 4.74 -8.99 -11.75
C LEU A 90 3.59 -8.93 -10.74
N THR A 91 3.38 -10.02 -9.99
CA THR A 91 2.37 -10.06 -8.92
C THR A 91 2.49 -8.88 -7.94
N PRO A 92 3.70 -8.47 -7.50
CA PRO A 92 3.87 -7.29 -6.65
C PRO A 92 3.36 -5.98 -7.27
N TYR A 93 3.41 -5.82 -8.60
CA TYR A 93 2.89 -4.63 -9.28
C TYR A 93 1.36 -4.54 -9.14
N HIS A 94 0.64 -5.61 -9.48
CA HIS A 94 -0.82 -5.62 -9.35
C HIS A 94 -1.27 -5.45 -7.90
N GLU A 95 -0.52 -6.01 -6.95
CA GLU A 95 -0.77 -5.84 -5.52
C GLU A 95 -0.56 -4.40 -5.06
N ALA A 96 0.59 -3.80 -5.34
CA ALA A 96 0.87 -2.40 -5.01
C ALA A 96 -0.18 -1.48 -5.62
N ARG A 97 -0.52 -1.72 -6.89
CA ARG A 97 -1.48 -0.94 -7.65
C ARG A 97 -2.87 -0.97 -7.04
N ARG A 98 -3.35 -2.17 -6.70
CA ARG A 98 -4.63 -2.37 -6.03
C ARG A 98 -4.67 -1.67 -4.67
N LEU A 99 -3.63 -1.82 -3.85
CA LEU A 99 -3.58 -1.21 -2.52
C LEU A 99 -3.65 0.32 -2.60
N VAL A 100 -2.87 0.94 -3.48
CA VAL A 100 -2.85 2.41 -3.64
C VAL A 100 -4.22 2.94 -4.11
N LEU A 101 -4.88 2.24 -5.03
CA LEU A 101 -6.20 2.66 -5.51
C LEU A 101 -7.30 2.51 -4.44
N ILE A 102 -7.21 1.47 -3.60
CA ILE A 102 -8.11 1.33 -2.44
C ILE A 102 -7.85 2.45 -1.43
N ASP A 103 -6.59 2.74 -1.11
CA ASP A 103 -6.19 3.82 -0.20
C ASP A 103 -6.73 5.17 -0.66
N GLU A 104 -6.66 5.45 -1.97
CA GLU A 104 -7.20 6.68 -2.58
C GLU A 104 -8.72 6.78 -2.43
N LEU A 105 -9.45 5.69 -2.65
CA LEU A 105 -10.92 5.65 -2.50
C LEU A 105 -11.37 5.78 -1.04
N CYS A 106 -10.59 5.22 -0.11
CA CYS A 106 -10.89 5.29 1.31
C CYS A 106 -10.42 6.60 1.96
N GLY A 107 -9.55 7.36 1.29
CA GLY A 107 -8.96 8.59 1.82
C GLY A 107 -8.01 8.36 3.00
N VAL A 108 -7.64 7.10 3.27
CA VAL A 108 -6.75 6.71 4.37
C VAL A 108 -5.72 5.72 3.83
N PRO A 109 -4.42 6.01 3.92
CA PRO A 109 -3.40 5.07 3.48
C PRO A 109 -3.41 3.81 4.35
N SER A 110 -3.26 2.65 3.71
CA SER A 110 -3.18 1.36 4.40
C SER A 110 -2.00 1.37 5.37
N SER A 111 -2.30 1.19 6.65
CA SER A 111 -1.29 1.15 7.72
C SER A 111 -0.18 0.13 7.47
N ALA A 112 -0.48 -0.96 6.76
CA ALA A 112 0.49 -2.01 6.45
C ALA A 112 1.60 -1.54 5.50
N ALA A 113 1.30 -0.60 4.59
CA ALA A 113 2.22 -0.15 3.55
C ALA A 113 2.63 1.32 3.65
N GLY A 114 2.01 2.11 4.55
CA GLY A 114 2.29 3.54 4.68
C GLY A 114 3.75 3.88 5.00
N HIS A 115 4.50 2.99 5.65
CA HIS A 115 5.94 3.18 5.90
C HIS A 115 6.77 3.20 4.61
N LEU A 116 6.33 2.48 3.55
CA LEU A 116 6.98 2.49 2.25
C LEU A 116 6.77 3.80 1.49
N ASP A 117 5.80 4.62 1.90
CA ASP A 117 5.47 5.90 1.28
C ASP A 117 6.13 7.09 2.01
N GLN A 118 6.90 6.83 3.08
CA GLN A 118 7.59 7.88 3.82
C GLN A 118 8.58 8.63 2.92
N GLY A 119 8.52 9.97 2.94
CA GLY A 119 9.34 10.82 2.07
C GLY A 119 8.85 10.90 0.63
N CYS A 120 7.64 10.39 0.31
CA CYS A 120 7.04 10.59 -1.00
C CYS A 120 6.72 12.08 -1.21
N PRO A 121 7.19 12.71 -2.31
CA PRO A 121 7.05 14.15 -2.49
C PRO A 121 5.60 14.58 -2.76
N TYR A 122 4.78 13.71 -3.35
CA TYR A 122 3.38 13.96 -3.64
C TYR A 122 2.62 12.64 -3.85
N TRP A 123 1.30 12.69 -3.67
CA TRP A 123 0.39 11.57 -3.92
C TRP A 123 -0.46 11.88 -5.15
N SER A 124 -0.20 11.19 -6.25
CA SER A 124 -0.90 11.40 -7.53
C SER A 124 -0.90 10.10 -8.35
N PRO A 125 -1.49 9.02 -7.86
CA PRO A 125 -1.60 7.78 -8.63
C PRO A 125 -2.35 8.03 -9.93
N ARG A 126 -1.99 7.30 -11.00
CA ARG A 126 -2.77 7.35 -12.25
C ARG A 126 -4.20 6.85 -11.98
N PRO A 127 -5.22 7.28 -12.74
CA PRO A 127 -6.57 6.72 -12.61
C PRO A 127 -6.60 5.21 -12.84
N ALA A 128 -7.53 4.52 -12.18
CA ALA A 128 -7.75 3.10 -12.39
C ALA A 128 -8.22 2.81 -13.82
N SER A 129 -7.74 1.70 -14.41
CA SER A 129 -8.33 1.14 -15.63
C SER A 129 -9.75 0.62 -15.35
N ARG A 130 -10.49 0.30 -16.41
CA ARG A 130 -11.83 -0.29 -16.29
C ARG A 130 -11.80 -1.63 -15.54
N GLU A 131 -10.79 -2.44 -15.84
CA GLU A 131 -10.55 -3.75 -15.23
C GLU A 131 -10.15 -3.59 -13.76
N GLU A 132 -9.18 -2.71 -13.48
CA GLU A 132 -8.77 -2.38 -12.10
C GLU A 132 -9.96 -1.90 -11.26
N SER A 133 -10.79 -1.01 -11.83
CA SER A 133 -11.99 -0.48 -11.16
C SER A 133 -13.00 -1.59 -10.84
N ALA A 134 -13.25 -2.51 -11.77
CA ALA A 134 -14.17 -3.62 -11.58
C ALA A 134 -13.67 -4.61 -10.52
N GLU A 135 -12.36 -4.85 -10.44
CA GLU A 135 -11.77 -5.68 -9.39
C GLU A 135 -11.86 -5.03 -8.00
N ILE A 136 -11.54 -3.74 -7.92
CA ILE A 136 -11.65 -2.97 -6.67
C ILE A 136 -13.09 -2.93 -6.18
N GLU A 137 -14.06 -2.71 -7.05
CA GLU A 137 -15.47 -2.72 -6.68
C GLU A 137 -15.90 -4.08 -6.09
N LYS A 138 -15.45 -5.19 -6.68
CA LYS A 138 -15.72 -6.54 -6.15
C LYS A 138 -15.13 -6.71 -4.75
N LEU A 139 -13.92 -6.23 -4.51
CA LEU A 139 -13.26 -6.32 -3.21
C LEU A 139 -13.98 -5.47 -2.15
N LEU A 140 -14.27 -4.21 -2.45
CA LEU A 140 -14.99 -3.33 -1.53
C LEU A 140 -16.40 -3.86 -1.21
N ARG A 141 -17.06 -4.47 -2.19
CA ARG A 141 -18.35 -5.15 -1.99
C ARG A 141 -18.20 -6.37 -1.07
N PHE A 142 -17.16 -7.16 -1.26
CA PHE A 142 -16.87 -8.31 -0.42
C PHE A 142 -16.55 -7.90 1.02
N GLU A 143 -15.68 -6.90 1.21
CA GLU A 143 -15.32 -6.38 2.55
C GLU A 143 -16.54 -5.83 3.29
N ARG A 144 -17.41 -5.09 2.60
CA ARG A 144 -18.68 -4.62 3.17
C ARG A 144 -19.54 -5.78 3.65
N LYS A 145 -19.76 -6.78 2.78
CA LYS A 145 -20.53 -7.98 3.12
C LYS A 145 -19.89 -8.76 4.28
N TYR A 146 -18.56 -8.87 4.30
CA TYR A 146 -17.83 -9.57 5.36
C TYR A 146 -17.96 -8.85 6.70
N LYS A 147 -17.79 -7.53 6.71
CA LYS A 147 -18.00 -6.68 7.90
C LYS A 147 -19.42 -6.80 8.45
N ASP A 148 -20.42 -6.92 7.59
CA ASP A 148 -21.83 -7.13 7.98
C ASP A 148 -22.11 -8.55 8.51
N MET A 149 -21.28 -9.55 8.18
CA MET A 149 -21.39 -10.91 8.72
C MET A 149 -20.67 -11.09 10.07
N LEU A 150 -19.62 -10.31 10.33
CA LEU A 150 -18.88 -10.32 11.60
C LEU A 150 -19.63 -9.87 12.88
N PRO A 151 -20.82 -9.20 12.89
CA PRO A 151 -21.53 -8.85 14.12
C PRO A 151 -22.05 -10.05 14.91
N CYS A 152 -21.96 -11.28 14.38
CA CYS A 152 -22.42 -12.50 15.07
C CYS A 152 -21.31 -13.32 15.74
N ALA A 153 -20.03 -13.10 15.41
CA ALA A 153 -18.93 -13.98 15.85
C ALA A 153 -18.04 -13.38 16.98
N LEU A 154 -17.98 -12.06 17.08
CA LEU A 154 -17.16 -11.35 18.08
C LEU A 154 -18.04 -10.77 19.18
N GLY A 155 -18.85 -11.62 19.82
CA GLY A 155 -19.45 -11.43 21.16
C GLY A 155 -19.60 -9.99 21.66
N GLY A 156 -20.24 -9.11 20.88
CA GLY A 156 -20.59 -7.77 21.30
C GLY A 156 -21.69 -7.90 22.35
N ALA A 157 -21.28 -8.12 23.59
CA ALA A 157 -22.11 -8.03 24.77
C ALA A 157 -22.84 -6.70 24.70
N LYS A 158 -24.11 -6.75 24.30
CA LYS A 158 -25.05 -5.67 24.53
C LYS A 158 -25.21 -5.59 26.04
N HIS A 159 -24.34 -4.84 26.71
CA HIS A 159 -24.64 -4.33 28.04
C HIS A 159 -25.75 -3.29 27.87
N GLN A 160 -26.98 -3.79 27.74
CA GLN A 160 -28.14 -3.03 28.18
C GLN A 160 -28.00 -2.89 29.70
N HIS A 161 -27.43 -1.79 30.14
CA HIS A 161 -27.73 -1.27 31.47
C HIS A 161 -28.33 0.10 31.28
N GLY A 162 -29.66 0.13 31.36
CA GLY A 162 -30.39 1.35 31.54
C GLY A 162 -29.86 2.06 32.78
N ARG A 163 -29.30 3.25 32.57
CA ARG A 163 -29.25 4.27 33.61
C ARG A 163 -29.84 5.53 32.98
N LYS A 164 -31.15 5.67 33.14
CA LYS A 164 -31.79 6.98 33.12
C LYS A 164 -31.16 7.76 34.27
N ILE A 165 -30.22 8.65 33.95
CA ILE A 165 -29.89 9.75 34.84
C ILE A 165 -30.44 10.97 34.14
N SER A 166 -31.66 11.33 34.52
CA SER A 166 -32.19 12.66 34.30
C SER A 166 -31.36 13.59 35.18
N VAL A 167 -30.57 14.47 34.58
CA VAL A 167 -30.08 15.67 35.27
C VAL A 167 -30.57 16.85 34.44
N GLU A 168 -31.69 17.42 34.88
CA GLU A 168 -32.02 18.82 34.66
C GLU A 168 -30.97 19.67 35.38
N SER A 169 -30.24 20.50 34.65
CA SER A 169 -29.61 21.75 35.13
C SER A 169 -29.23 22.51 33.86
N ASP A 170 -30.11 23.38 33.38
CA ASP A 170 -30.13 24.82 33.66
C ASP A 170 -28.86 25.58 33.27
N GLU A 171 -29.12 26.55 32.39
CA GLU A 171 -28.47 27.86 32.25
C GLU A 171 -26.99 27.96 31.80
N GLY A 172 -26.83 28.58 30.64
CA GLY A 172 -26.21 29.91 30.62
C GLY A 172 -24.84 30.06 29.95
N TYR A 173 -24.77 31.09 29.08
CA TYR A 173 -23.57 31.80 28.60
C TYR A 173 -22.61 31.03 27.67
N GLY A 174 -22.17 31.55 26.52
CA GLY A 174 -22.31 32.88 25.92
C GLY A 174 -21.61 32.89 24.57
N ARG A 175 -22.12 33.73 23.66
CA ARG A 175 -21.49 34.04 22.37
C ARG A 175 -20.12 34.69 22.59
N GLY A 176 -19.10 34.16 21.93
CA GLY A 176 -17.82 34.82 21.73
C GLY A 176 -17.43 34.75 20.25
N GLU A 177 -18.00 35.64 19.44
CA GLU A 177 -17.49 35.93 18.09
C GLU A 177 -16.10 36.55 18.24
N SER A 178 -15.07 35.89 17.72
CA SER A 178 -13.77 36.52 17.50
C SER A 178 -13.38 36.37 16.03
N ALA A 179 -13.58 37.47 15.30
CA ALA A 179 -13.10 37.66 13.96
C ALA A 179 -11.56 37.74 13.97
N SER A 180 -10.91 36.96 13.09
CA SER A 180 -9.48 37.12 12.79
C SER A 180 -9.31 37.69 11.37
N PRO A 181 -8.45 38.70 11.17
CA PRO A 181 -8.30 39.40 9.90
C PRO A 181 -7.41 38.64 8.90
N ARG A 182 -7.86 38.65 7.63
CA ARG A 182 -7.08 38.19 6.47
C ARG A 182 -5.88 39.12 6.23
N ARG A 183 -4.66 38.59 6.30
CA ARG A 183 -3.49 39.24 5.68
C ARG A 183 -3.47 38.94 4.18
N ARG A 184 -3.51 39.99 3.35
CA ARG A 184 -3.10 39.94 1.95
C ARG A 184 -1.60 40.24 1.91
N TYR A 185 -0.82 39.38 1.25
CA TYR A 185 0.49 39.78 0.75
C TYR A 185 0.34 40.04 -0.75
N SER A 186 0.76 41.25 -1.11
CA SER A 186 1.04 41.75 -2.46
C SER A 186 2.26 41.07 -3.07
#